data_AF-A0A6A1JYD1-F1
#
_entry.id   AF-A0A6A1JYD1-F1
#
_cell.length_a   1.000
_cell.length_b   1.000
_cell.length_c   1.000
_cell.angle_alpha   90.00
_cell.angle_beta   90.00
_cell.angle_gamma   90.00
#
_symmetry.space_group_name_H-M   'P 1'
#
loop_
_entity.id
_entity.type
_entity.pdbx_description
1 polymer ?
#
loop_
_entity_poly.entity_id
_entity_poly.type
_entity_poly.pdbx_seq_one_letter_code
_entity_poly.pdbx_strand_id
1 'polypeptide(L)'
;MYMDSEKFENWMERIMERFDRTEKLLERVLKKSNALDGEEVLDNQDLCLLLKVGIRTLQRYRAIGILPYFTISGKVFYRVKDVHEFLRNQFAAVEERAAKRKEKEVRKEERRRKKGMFP
;
A
#
# COMPACT_ATOMS: atom_id res chain seq x y z
N MET A 1 14.75 -25.92 41.62
CA MET A 1 15.90 -26.43 40.85
C MET A 1 16.12 -25.44 39.71
N TYR A 2 17.12 -24.56 39.83
CA TYR A 2 17.41 -23.56 38.81
C TYR A 2 17.92 -24.28 37.56
N MET A 3 17.38 -23.92 36.40
CA MET A 3 17.92 -24.39 35.13
C MET A 3 19.37 -23.91 35.04
N ASP A 4 20.28 -24.84 34.80
CA ASP A 4 21.70 -24.57 34.63
C ASP A 4 21.91 -23.55 33.50
N SER A 5 22.63 -22.45 33.77
CA SER A 5 22.79 -21.31 32.84
C SER A 5 23.35 -21.77 31.50
N GLU A 6 24.31 -22.70 31.55
CA GLU A 6 24.95 -23.26 30.36
C GLU A 6 23.96 -24.08 29.50
N LYS A 7 23.03 -24.79 30.13
CA LYS A 7 21.97 -25.53 29.41
C LYS A 7 20.96 -24.58 28.78
N PHE A 8 20.64 -23.49 29.46
CA PHE A 8 19.75 -22.46 28.93
C PHE A 8 20.37 -21.75 27.73
N GLU A 9 21.63 -21.32 27.82
CA GLU A 9 22.37 -20.66 26.74
C GLU A 9 22.50 -21.55 25.51
N ASN A 10 22.89 -22.83 25.69
CA ASN A 10 22.96 -23.79 24.59
C ASN A 10 21.59 -24.04 23.94
N TRP A 11 20.50 -24.03 24.70
CA TRP A 11 19.16 -24.18 24.15
C TRP A 11 18.72 -22.93 23.38
N MET A 12 19.05 -21.74 23.89
CA MET A 12 18.80 -20.47 23.22
C MET A 12 19.57 -20.34 21.92
N GLU A 13 20.85 -20.72 21.88
CA GLU A 13 21.67 -20.71 20.67
C GLU A 13 21.04 -21.59 19.57
N ARG A 14 20.66 -22.82 19.90
CA ARG A 14 19.98 -23.73 18.97
C ARG A 14 18.63 -23.22 18.49
N ILE A 15 17.92 -22.45 19.32
CA ILE A 15 16.66 -21.81 18.93
C ILE A 15 16.91 -20.65 17.98
N MET A 16 17.90 -19.80 18.26
CA MET A 16 18.26 -18.69 17.39
C MET A 16 18.72 -19.19 16.02
N GLU A 17 19.54 -20.24 15.95
CA GLU A 17 19.90 -20.87 14.67
C GLU A 17 18.69 -21.37 13.87
N ARG A 18 17.68 -21.90 14.57
CA ARG A 18 16.43 -22.34 13.93
C ARG A 18 15.61 -21.15 13.43
N PHE A 19 15.57 -20.05 14.18
CA PHE A 19 14.91 -18.82 13.74
C PHE A 19 15.57 -18.27 12.47
N ASP A 20 16.89 -18.13 12.45
CA ASP A 20 17.64 -17.65 11.28
C ASP A 20 17.40 -18.53 10.03
N ARG A 21 17.36 -19.85 10.22
CA ARG A 21 17.08 -20.79 9.14
C ARG A 21 15.65 -20.64 8.61
N THR A 22 14.70 -20.36 9.50
CA THR A 22 13.29 -20.15 9.15
C THR A 22 13.11 -18.83 8.41
N GLU A 23 13.76 -17.76 8.85
CA GLU A 23 13.78 -16.46 8.19
C GLU A 23 14.32 -16.57 6.75
N LYS A 24 15.47 -17.23 6.55
CA LYS A 24 16.05 -17.47 5.22
C LYS A 24 15.17 -18.33 4.30
N LEU A 25 14.32 -19.19 4.86
CA LEU A 25 13.34 -19.95 4.09
C LEU A 25 12.15 -19.08 3.70
N LEU A 26 11.63 -18.28 4.64
CA LEU A 26 10.57 -17.30 4.40
C LEU A 26 10.96 -16.33 3.29
N GLU A 27 12.14 -15.72 3.34
CA GLU A 27 12.62 -14.82 2.28
C GLU A 27 12.62 -15.47 0.90
N ARG A 28 13.05 -16.74 0.81
CA ARG A 28 13.09 -17.48 -0.46
C ARG A 28 11.70 -17.82 -0.98
N VAL A 29 10.75 -18.14 -0.10
CA VAL A 29 9.37 -18.43 -0.48
C VAL A 29 8.67 -17.16 -0.95
N LEU A 30 8.83 -16.05 -0.22
CA LEU A 30 8.25 -14.75 -0.57
C LEU A 30 8.77 -14.24 -1.92
N LYS A 31 10.08 -14.36 -2.18
CA LYS A 31 10.67 -13.99 -3.47
C LYS A 31 10.16 -14.84 -4.64
N LYS A 32 9.80 -16.10 -4.41
CA LYS A 32 9.25 -16.99 -5.46
C LYS A 32 7.76 -16.82 -5.68
N SER A 33 6.97 -16.41 -4.69
CA SER A 33 5.50 -16.33 -4.82
C SER A 33 5.01 -15.07 -5.52
N ASN A 34 5.80 -14.00 -5.52
CA ASN A 34 5.32 -12.69 -5.95
C ASN A 34 5.57 -12.38 -7.43
N ALA A 35 6.24 -13.28 -8.15
CA ALA A 35 6.44 -13.16 -9.59
C ALA A 35 5.52 -14.14 -10.34
N LEU A 36 4.59 -13.61 -11.11
CA LEU A 36 3.73 -14.38 -12.03
C LEU A 36 4.13 -14.02 -13.46
N ASP A 37 4.56 -15.02 -14.22
CA ASP A 37 5.01 -14.85 -15.60
C ASP A 37 6.11 -13.77 -15.77
N GLY A 38 6.96 -13.62 -14.75
CA GLY A 38 8.02 -12.60 -14.71
C GLY A 38 7.56 -11.21 -14.27
N GLU A 39 6.27 -11.00 -14.01
CA GLU A 39 5.74 -9.75 -13.46
C GLU A 39 5.49 -9.85 -11.95
N GLU A 40 5.91 -8.82 -11.22
CA GLU A 40 5.59 -8.72 -9.80
C GLU A 40 4.11 -8.40 -9.57
N VAL A 41 3.54 -9.13 -8.62
CA VAL A 41 2.13 -9.03 -8.25
C VAL A 41 1.98 -8.86 -6.75
N LEU A 42 0.94 -8.13 -6.37
CA LEU A 42 0.58 -7.85 -4.99
C LEU A 42 -0.75 -8.54 -4.69
N ASP A 43 -0.88 -9.11 -3.50
CA ASP A 43 -2.17 -9.58 -3.02
C ASP A 43 -2.94 -8.45 -2.27
N ASN A 44 -4.09 -8.79 -1.69
CA ASN A 44 -4.87 -7.83 -0.92
C ASN A 44 -4.13 -7.31 0.34
N GLN A 45 -3.33 -8.16 0.99
CA GLN A 45 -2.61 -7.82 2.21
C GLN A 45 -1.52 -6.81 1.89
N ASP A 46 -0.72 -7.11 0.87
CA ASP A 46 0.35 -6.24 0.39
C ASP A 46 -0.20 -4.89 -0.04
N LEU A 47 -1.28 -4.89 -0.82
CA LEU A 47 -1.86 -3.65 -1.32
C LEU A 47 -2.53 -2.83 -0.23
N CYS A 48 -3.17 -3.47 0.76
CA CYS A 48 -3.71 -2.78 1.93
C CYS A 48 -2.60 -2.07 2.72
N LEU A 49 -1.46 -2.75 2.91
CA LEU A 49 -0.32 -2.18 3.61
C LEU A 49 0.29 -1.01 2.81
N LEU A 50 0.49 -1.20 1.50
CA LEU A 50 1.07 -0.19 0.61
C LEU A 50 0.21 1.09 0.58
N LEU A 51 -1.10 0.95 0.42
CA LEU A 51 -2.01 2.09 0.31
C LEU A 51 -2.49 2.63 1.68
N LYS A 52 -2.18 1.94 2.77
CA LYS A 52 -2.70 2.20 4.13
C LYS A 52 -4.23 2.26 4.17
N VAL A 53 -4.88 1.30 3.52
CA VAL A 53 -6.34 1.19 3.48
C VAL A 53 -6.81 -0.20 3.91
N GLY A 54 -8.07 -0.31 4.32
CA GLY A 54 -8.70 -1.60 4.59
C GLY A 54 -9.27 -2.28 3.34
N ILE A 55 -9.56 -3.58 3.46
CA ILE A 55 -10.08 -4.42 2.37
C ILE A 55 -11.34 -3.87 1.70
N ARG A 56 -12.22 -3.21 2.47
CA ARG A 56 -13.46 -2.61 1.93
C ARG A 56 -13.17 -1.45 0.98
N THR A 57 -12.07 -0.74 1.17
CA THR A 57 -11.63 0.31 0.24
C THR A 57 -11.14 -0.30 -1.07
N LEU A 58 -10.37 -1.38 -1.03
CA LEU A 58 -9.93 -2.09 -2.24
C LEU A 58 -11.11 -2.70 -3.01
N GLN A 59 -12.11 -3.25 -2.30
CA GLN A 59 -13.35 -3.72 -2.92
C GLN A 59 -14.07 -2.59 -3.66
N ARG A 60 -14.21 -1.41 -3.04
CA ARG A 60 -14.81 -0.24 -3.68
C ARG A 60 -14.01 0.22 -4.89
N TYR A 61 -12.69 0.29 -4.80
CA TYR A 61 -11.83 0.70 -5.93
C TYR A 61 -11.97 -0.23 -7.13
N ARG A 62 -12.10 -1.54 -6.88
CA ARG A 62 -12.40 -2.52 -7.93
C ARG A 62 -13.81 -2.35 -8.50
N ALA A 63 -14.82 -2.15 -7.65
CA ALA A 63 -16.21 -1.98 -8.07
C ALA A 63 -16.42 -0.73 -8.94
N ILE A 64 -15.69 0.35 -8.67
CA ILE A 64 -15.73 1.59 -9.48
C ILE A 64 -14.82 1.49 -10.72
N GLY A 65 -13.99 0.45 -10.82
CA GLY A 65 -13.12 0.21 -11.97
C GLY A 65 -11.85 1.06 -12.01
N ILE A 66 -11.50 1.77 -10.92
CA ILE A 66 -10.31 2.63 -10.89
C ILE A 66 -9.02 1.86 -10.57
N LEU A 67 -9.14 0.65 -10.00
CA LEU A 67 -8.02 -0.19 -9.63
C LEU A 67 -8.09 -1.52 -10.39
N PRO A 68 -7.25 -1.70 -11.42
CA PRO A 68 -7.16 -2.95 -12.17
C PRO A 68 -6.78 -4.12 -11.26
N TYR A 69 -7.43 -5.26 -11.46
CA TYR A 69 -7.17 -6.48 -10.69
C TYR A 69 -7.42 -7.70 -11.57
N PHE A 70 -6.89 -8.84 -11.15
CA PHE A 70 -7.18 -10.13 -11.76
C PHE A 70 -7.33 -11.18 -10.65
N THR A 71 -7.81 -12.36 -11.01
CA THR A 71 -7.99 -13.46 -10.05
C THR A 71 -7.22 -14.69 -10.48
N ILE A 72 -6.62 -15.36 -9.49
CA ILE A 72 -6.00 -16.68 -9.66
C ILE A 72 -6.60 -17.59 -8.60
N SER A 73 -7.25 -18.66 -9.05
CA SER A 73 -7.91 -19.63 -8.17
C SER A 73 -8.83 -18.98 -7.14
N GLY A 74 -9.55 -17.93 -7.55
CA GLY A 74 -10.48 -17.17 -6.69
C GLY A 74 -9.82 -16.14 -5.76
N LYS A 75 -8.49 -16.10 -5.66
CA LYS A 75 -7.76 -15.05 -4.94
C LYS A 75 -7.50 -13.86 -5.85
N VAL A 76 -7.54 -12.66 -5.27
CA VAL A 76 -7.41 -11.38 -5.98
C VAL A 76 -5.97 -10.92 -5.93
N PHE A 77 -5.45 -10.51 -7.08
CA PHE A 77 -4.11 -10.00 -7.26
C PHE A 77 -4.10 -8.72 -8.08
N TYR A 78 -3.01 -7.97 -7.96
CA TYR A 78 -2.79 -6.68 -8.57
C TYR A 78 -1.40 -6.66 -9.20
N ARG A 79 -1.28 -6.23 -10.46
CA ARG A 79 0.03 -6.05 -11.09
C ARG A 79 0.67 -4.79 -10.53
N VAL A 80 1.96 -4.86 -10.20
CA VAL A 80 2.70 -3.69 -9.68
C VAL A 80 2.63 -2.51 -10.64
N LYS A 81 2.74 -2.75 -11.96
CA LYS A 81 2.63 -1.70 -13.00
C LYS A 81 1.31 -0.93 -12.91
N ASP A 82 0.20 -1.65 -12.83
CA ASP A 82 -1.15 -1.09 -12.77
C ASP A 82 -1.35 -0.29 -11.46
N VAL A 83 -0.83 -0.80 -10.35
CA VAL A 83 -0.88 -0.11 -9.05
C VAL A 83 -0.09 1.20 -9.09
N HIS A 84 1.08 1.20 -9.72
CA HIS A 84 1.88 2.42 -9.89
C HIS A 84 1.16 3.46 -10.75
N GLU A 85 0.49 3.04 -11.82
CA GLU A 85 -0.30 3.92 -12.66
C GLU A 85 -1.51 4.50 -11.92
N PHE A 86 -2.22 3.64 -11.19
CA PHE A 86 -3.31 4.05 -10.30
C PHE A 86 -2.85 5.15 -9.33
N LEU A 87 -1.72 4.97 -8.66
CA LEU A 87 -1.17 5.95 -7.72
C LEU A 87 -0.87 7.28 -8.40
N ARG A 88 -0.19 7.28 -9.55
CA ARG A 88 0.10 8.51 -10.30
C ARG A 88 -1.18 9.28 -10.65
N ASN A 89 -2.21 8.57 -11.12
CA ASN A 89 -3.49 9.17 -11.46
C ASN A 89 -4.20 9.76 -10.24
N GLN A 90 -4.15 9.08 -9.08
CA GLN A 90 -4.73 9.60 -7.84
C GLN A 90 -4.01 10.86 -7.35
N PHE A 91 -2.67 10.91 -7.40
CA PHE A 91 -1.92 12.10 -7.00
C PHE A 91 -2.24 13.30 -7.90
N ALA A 92 -2.24 13.10 -9.23
CA ALA A 92 -2.61 14.15 -10.18
C ALA A 92 -4.03 14.70 -9.92
N ALA A 93 -5.01 13.82 -9.65
CA ALA A 93 -6.37 14.23 -9.32
C ALA A 93 -6.45 15.05 -8.02
N VAL A 94 -5.61 14.75 -7.02
CA VAL A 94 -5.53 15.52 -5.77
C VAL A 94 -4.97 16.92 -6.04
N GLU A 95 -3.91 17.03 -6.84
CA GLU A 95 -3.31 18.31 -7.22
C GLU A 95 -4.30 19.19 -8.01
N GLU A 96 -5.01 18.62 -8.98
CA GLU A 96 -6.03 19.32 -9.75
C GLU A 96 -7.15 19.87 -8.85
N ARG A 97 -7.61 19.05 -7.89
CA ARG A 97 -8.63 19.46 -6.91
C ARG A 97 -8.12 20.58 -6.00
N ALA A 98 -6.84 20.54 -5.60
CA ALA A 98 -6.22 21.59 -4.79
C ALA A 98 -6.10 22.91 -5.58
N ALA A 99 -5.69 22.85 -6.85
CA ALA A 99 -5.62 24.01 -7.73
C ALA A 99 -6.99 24.67 -7.93
N LYS A 100 -8.03 23.87 -8.24
CA LYS A 100 -9.42 24.36 -8.35
C LYS A 100 -9.94 25.00 -7.07
N ARG A 101 -9.52 24.52 -5.90
CA ARG A 101 -9.87 25.14 -4.60
C ARG A 101 -9.20 26.51 -4.44
N LYS A 102 -7.90 26.61 -4.75
CA LYS A 102 -7.17 27.89 -4.70
C LYS A 102 -7.77 28.93 -5.64
N GLU A 103 -8.05 28.54 -6.88
CA GLU A 103 -8.67 29.44 -7.88
C GLU A 103 -10.05 29.96 -7.42
N LYS A 104 -10.87 29.08 -6.84
CA LYS A 104 -12.18 29.46 -6.29
C LYS A 104 -12.06 30.46 -5.14
N GLU A 105 -11.06 30.31 -4.26
CA GLU A 105 -10.82 31.24 -3.17
C GLU A 105 -10.32 32.59 -3.68
N VAL A 106 -9.37 32.63 -4.63
CA VAL A 106 -8.91 33.87 -5.28
C VAL A 106 -10.09 34.62 -5.90
N ARG A 107 -10.92 33.93 -6.70
CA ARG A 107 -12.11 34.53 -7.34
C ARG A 107 -13.12 35.06 -6.32
N LYS A 108 -13.25 34.39 -5.17
CA LYS A 108 -14.13 34.81 -4.08
C LYS A 108 -13.60 36.05 -3.37
N GLU A 109 -12.29 36.16 -3.18
CA GLU A 109 -11.63 37.31 -2.58
C GLU A 109 -11.70 38.54 -3.48
N GLU A 110 -11.45 38.39 -4.78
CA GLU A 110 -11.61 39.47 -5.77
C GLU A 110 -13.03 40.03 -5.78
N ARG A 111 -14.04 39.14 -5.71
CA ARG A 111 -15.45 39.55 -5.61
C ARG A 111 -15.72 40.35 -4.34
N ARG A 112 -15.13 39.96 -3.20
CA ARG A 112 -15.27 40.69 -1.93
C ARG A 112 -14.61 42.07 -2.02
N ARG A 113 -13.39 42.17 -2.57
CA ARG A 113 -12.69 43.45 -2.78
C ARG A 113 -13.47 44.39 -3.68
N LYS A 114 -14.03 43.90 -4.80
CA LYS A 114 -14.87 44.71 -5.70
C LYS A 114 -16.16 45.19 -5.04
N LYS A 115 -16.77 44.39 -4.15
CA LYS A 115 -18.00 44.76 -3.43
C LYS A 115 -17.76 45.80 -2.32
N GLY A 116 -16.57 45.87 -1.76
CA GLY A 116 -16.18 46.88 -0.77
C GLY A 116 -15.62 48.18 -1.35
N MET A 117 -15.52 48.30 -2.68
CA MET A 117 -14.94 49.46 -3.38
C MET A 117 -16.00 50.43 -3.96
N PHE A 118 -17.29 50.12 -3.83
CA PHE A 118 -18.37 51.05 -4.21
C PHE A 118 -18.99 51.65 -2.94
N PRO A 119 -19.01 52.99 -2.80
CA PRO A 119 -19.60 53.70 -1.66
C PRO A 119 -21.13 53.57 -1.60
#